data_AF-A0A2N8SV07-F1
#
_entry.id   AF-A0A2N8SV07-F1
#
_cell.length_a   1.000
_cell.length_b   1.000
_cell.length_c   1.000
_cell.angle_alpha   90.00
_cell.angle_beta   90.00
_cell.angle_gamma   90.00
#
_symmetry.space_group_name_H-M   'P 1'
#
loop_
_entity.id
_entity.type
_entity.pdbx_description
1 polymer ?
#
loop_
_entity_poly.entity_id
_entity_poly.type
_entity_poly.pdbx_seq_one_letter_code
_entity_poly.pdbx_strand_id
1 'polypeptide(L)'
;MGLIGWDYLQNIYLRVFPHDGSGFNRQTGMLTTGRRFQKPFSAPFYEFDATLEFRPGPHGNSGFAIWLHHRYTSVEVFLGAKIQSLGMNLEEALAFWDTLQRYMDMTQPLPELPILEQFRHLDPTTAAHDRRSKRDPRRWRDMPYRAWEQRGRAEMMKRNRDYAWQKQPCILQSKIDPSLSIETYYRQQETKGIQATPKGDDYVATKQ
;
A
#
# COMPACT_ATOMS: atom_id res chain seq x y z
N MET A 1 26.70 12.11 35.59
CA MET A 1 26.43 11.02 34.61
C MET A 1 25.26 11.49 33.76
N GLY A 2 25.56 12.16 32.64
CA GLY A 2 24.53 12.79 31.80
C GLY A 2 23.64 11.72 31.18
N LEU A 3 22.33 11.83 31.45
CA LEU A 3 21.31 11.07 30.73
C LEU A 3 21.51 11.33 29.24
N ILE A 4 21.89 10.28 28.50
CA ILE A 4 21.79 10.28 27.06
C ILE A 4 20.30 10.52 26.77
N GLY A 5 19.97 11.74 26.38
CA GLY A 5 18.59 12.14 26.13
C GLY A 5 17.96 11.24 25.07
N TRP A 6 16.66 10.98 25.23
CA TRP A 6 15.86 10.26 24.25
C TRP A 6 16.09 10.76 22.81
N ASP A 7 16.31 12.07 22.65
CA ASP A 7 16.62 12.71 21.38
C ASP A 7 17.95 12.24 20.75
N TYR A 8 18.97 11.95 21.55
CA TYR A 8 20.25 11.43 21.07
C TYR A 8 20.12 9.98 20.62
N LEU A 9 19.38 9.15 21.37
CA LEU A 9 19.08 7.77 20.97
C LEU A 9 18.22 7.74 19.72
N GLN A 10 17.25 8.64 19.60
CA GLN A 10 16.42 8.78 18.40
C GLN A 10 17.23 9.28 17.19
N ASN A 11 18.19 10.19 17.40
CA ASN A 11 19.10 10.64 16.34
C ASN A 11 20.00 9.51 15.83
N ILE A 12 20.60 8.73 16.72
CA ILE A 12 21.40 7.54 16.35
C ILE A 12 20.50 6.54 15.63
N TYR A 13 19.30 6.26 16.15
CA TYR A 13 18.36 5.33 15.52
C TYR A 13 18.00 5.77 14.10
N LEU A 14 17.65 7.04 13.87
CA LEU A 14 17.30 7.57 12.54
C LEU A 14 18.50 7.58 11.58
N ARG A 15 19.73 7.72 12.08
CA ARG A 15 20.96 7.62 11.26
C ARG A 15 21.29 6.18 10.87
N VAL A 16 21.01 5.22 11.75
CA VAL A 16 21.32 3.80 11.53
C VAL A 16 20.20 3.11 10.74
N PHE A 17 18.95 3.52 10.93
CA PHE A 17 17.77 2.97 10.28
C PHE A 17 17.04 4.05 9.46
N PRO A 18 17.55 4.39 8.25
CA PRO A 18 16.90 5.39 7.39
C PRO A 18 15.49 4.96 6.96
N HIS A 19 15.23 3.65 6.86
CA HIS A 19 13.91 3.06 6.63
C HIS A 19 13.74 1.83 7.52
N ASP A 20 12.52 1.59 7.99
CA ASP A 20 12.14 0.42 8.80
C ASP A 20 12.11 -0.90 8.00
N GLY A 21 12.52 -0.86 6.73
CA GLY A 21 12.42 -1.96 5.77
C GLY A 21 11.01 -2.21 5.27
N SER A 22 10.03 -1.38 5.66
CA SER A 22 8.66 -1.47 5.17
C SER A 22 8.56 -0.91 3.76
N GLY A 23 7.80 -1.57 2.90
CA GLY A 23 7.61 -1.10 1.54
C GLY A 23 6.66 -1.95 0.72
N PHE A 24 6.08 -1.31 -0.28
CA PHE A 24 5.30 -1.94 -1.34
C PHE A 24 6.21 -2.14 -2.55
N ASN A 25 6.54 -3.39 -2.87
CA ASN A 25 7.36 -3.70 -4.02
C ASN A 25 6.49 -4.13 -5.20
N ARG A 26 6.33 -3.22 -6.17
CA ARG A 26 5.57 -3.48 -7.40
C ARG A 26 6.14 -4.64 -8.23
N GLN A 27 7.47 -4.75 -8.32
CA GLN A 27 8.11 -5.76 -9.18
C GLN A 27 7.95 -7.18 -8.63
N THR A 28 8.02 -7.34 -7.31
CA THR A 28 7.86 -8.65 -6.66
C THR A 28 6.42 -8.93 -6.25
N GLY A 29 5.56 -7.90 -6.18
CA GLY A 29 4.20 -8.01 -5.66
C GLY A 29 4.13 -8.15 -4.13
N MET A 30 5.25 -7.94 -3.42
CA MET A 30 5.35 -8.17 -1.99
C MET A 30 5.09 -6.90 -1.18
N LEU A 31 4.38 -7.06 -0.07
CA LEU A 31 4.27 -6.07 1.00
C LEU A 31 5.19 -6.50 2.15
N THR A 32 6.18 -5.67 2.46
CA THR A 32 7.03 -5.84 3.63
C THR A 32 6.67 -4.81 4.69
N THR A 33 6.56 -5.24 5.94
CA THR A 33 6.32 -4.40 7.12
C THR A 33 7.36 -4.71 8.20
N GLY A 34 8.06 -3.68 8.64
CA GLY A 34 9.01 -3.74 9.75
C GLY A 34 8.27 -3.97 11.07
N ARG A 35 8.78 -4.88 11.90
CA ARG A 35 8.24 -5.15 13.23
C ARG A 35 9.27 -4.80 14.29
N ARG A 36 8.85 -4.11 15.35
CA ARG A 36 9.74 -3.70 16.43
C ARG A 36 10.33 -4.94 17.11
N PHE A 37 11.66 -5.02 17.16
CA PHE A 37 12.42 -6.14 17.75
C PHE A 37 12.13 -7.53 17.16
N GLN A 38 11.53 -7.61 15.97
CA GLN A 38 11.27 -8.87 15.26
C GLN A 38 11.75 -8.77 13.81
N LYS A 39 11.87 -9.92 13.14
CA LYS A 39 12.14 -9.93 11.69
C LYS A 39 10.98 -9.24 10.94
N PRO A 40 11.28 -8.45 9.89
CA PRO A 40 10.25 -7.90 9.01
C PRO A 40 9.30 -9.00 8.54
N PHE A 41 8.03 -8.65 8.41
CA PHE A 41 7.02 -9.52 7.83
C PHE A 41 6.85 -9.15 6.36
N SER A 42 7.01 -10.12 5.47
CA SER A 42 6.89 -9.96 4.02
C SER A 42 5.94 -11.02 3.49
N ALA A 43 4.87 -10.60 2.82
CA ALA A 43 3.91 -11.49 2.18
C ALA A 43 3.39 -10.87 0.87
N PRO A 44 2.89 -11.65 -0.08
CA PRO A 44 2.26 -11.13 -1.29
C PRO A 44 1.09 -10.20 -0.99
N PHE A 45 0.98 -9.09 -1.72
CA PHE A 45 -0.03 -8.06 -1.44
C PHE A 45 -1.48 -8.55 -1.57
N TYR A 46 -1.74 -9.51 -2.46
CA TYR A 46 -3.07 -10.09 -2.66
C TYR A 46 -3.54 -10.99 -1.50
N GLU A 47 -2.68 -11.26 -0.51
CA GLU A 47 -3.04 -11.94 0.74
C GLU A 47 -3.57 -10.98 1.81
N PHE A 48 -3.54 -9.67 1.54
CA PHE A 48 -4.02 -8.66 2.46
C PHE A 48 -5.40 -8.17 2.06
N ASP A 49 -6.33 -8.22 3.01
CA ASP A 49 -7.66 -7.64 2.88
C ASP A 49 -7.69 -6.22 3.45
N ALA A 50 -8.29 -5.30 2.70
CA ALA A 50 -8.40 -3.91 3.12
C ALA A 50 -9.71 -3.62 3.84
N THR A 51 -9.62 -2.93 4.97
CA THR A 51 -10.78 -2.39 5.69
C THR A 51 -10.63 -0.88 5.88
N LEU A 52 -11.77 -0.17 5.85
CA LEU A 52 -11.84 1.26 6.14
C LEU A 52 -12.31 1.48 7.58
N GLU A 53 -11.53 2.20 8.36
CA GLU A 53 -11.88 2.63 9.72
C GLU A 53 -12.22 4.12 9.72
N PHE A 54 -13.38 4.50 10.25
CA PHE A 54 -13.70 5.90 10.52
C PHE A 54 -13.00 6.37 11.80
N ARG A 55 -12.19 7.43 11.68
CA ARG A 55 -11.40 8.00 12.77
C ARG A 55 -11.93 9.38 13.13
N PRO A 56 -12.64 9.53 14.26
CA PRO A 56 -12.99 10.84 14.79
C PRO A 56 -11.72 11.52 15.32
N GLY A 57 -11.48 12.75 14.89
CA GLY A 57 -10.39 13.58 15.34
C GLY A 57 -10.79 14.44 16.55
N PRO A 58 -9.82 14.88 17.37
CA PRO A 58 -10.10 15.58 18.63
C PRO A 58 -10.84 16.92 18.48
N HIS A 59 -10.69 17.59 17.34
CA HIS A 59 -11.23 18.93 17.08
C HIS A 59 -12.42 18.91 16.10
N GLY A 60 -13.15 17.79 16.02
CA GLY A 60 -14.27 17.63 15.08
C GLY A 60 -13.86 17.39 13.62
N ASN A 61 -12.56 17.39 13.31
CA ASN A 61 -12.06 16.81 12.07
C ASN A 61 -12.31 15.29 12.13
N SER A 62 -12.63 14.66 11.01
CA SER A 62 -12.76 13.21 10.92
C SER A 62 -12.23 12.74 9.59
N GLY A 63 -11.77 11.50 9.53
CA GLY A 63 -11.30 10.92 8.28
C GLY A 63 -11.34 9.41 8.31
N PHE A 64 -11.17 8.82 7.14
CA PHE A 64 -11.06 7.39 6.99
C PHE A 64 -9.60 6.98 6.91
N ALA A 65 -9.27 5.86 7.55
CA ALA A 65 -7.95 5.24 7.46
C ALA A 65 -8.09 3.81 6.94
N ILE A 66 -7.12 3.38 6.14
CA ILE A 66 -7.09 2.02 5.58
C ILE A 66 -6.19 1.15 6.44
N TRP A 67 -6.72 -0.02 6.79
CA TRP A 67 -5.97 -1.14 7.36
C TRP A 67 -5.87 -2.26 6.35
N LEU A 68 -4.70 -2.90 6.33
CA LEU A 68 -4.47 -4.14 5.60
C LEU A 68 -4.33 -5.28 6.60
N HIS A 69 -5.18 -6.29 6.47
CA HIS A 69 -5.20 -7.46 7.34
C HIS A 69 -4.68 -8.66 6.55
N HIS A 70 -3.63 -9.28 7.02
CA HIS A 70 -3.13 -10.49 6.38
C HIS A 70 -4.10 -11.66 6.65
N ARG A 71 -4.56 -12.36 5.61
CA ARG A 71 -5.58 -13.42 5.72
C ARG A 71 -5.18 -14.56 6.65
N TYR A 72 -3.89 -14.92 6.69
CA TYR A 72 -3.41 -16.14 7.35
C TYR A 72 -2.69 -15.90 8.69
N THR A 73 -2.52 -14.65 9.10
CA THR A 73 -1.84 -14.29 10.36
C THR A 73 -2.49 -13.06 10.98
N SER A 74 -2.29 -12.82 12.26
CA SER A 74 -2.73 -11.59 12.95
C SER A 74 -1.93 -10.32 12.60
N VAL A 75 -1.25 -10.30 11.46
CA VAL A 75 -0.46 -9.14 11.02
C VAL A 75 -1.40 -8.13 10.37
N GLU A 76 -1.41 -6.94 10.93
CA GLU A 76 -2.18 -5.80 10.44
C GLU A 76 -1.23 -4.65 10.10
N VAL A 77 -1.51 -3.95 9.00
CA VAL A 77 -0.74 -2.80 8.54
C VAL A 77 -1.65 -1.59 8.45
N PHE A 78 -1.41 -0.62 9.32
CA PHE A 78 -2.07 0.68 9.28
C PHE A 78 -1.41 1.58 8.23
N LEU A 79 -2.16 2.02 7.22
CA LEU A 79 -1.62 2.91 6.17
C LEU A 79 -1.67 4.39 6.56
N GLY A 80 -2.55 4.76 7.50
CA GLY A 80 -2.67 6.11 8.01
C GLY A 80 -1.36 6.61 8.63
N ALA A 81 -1.01 7.87 8.34
CA ALA A 81 0.24 8.50 8.77
C ALA A 81 1.55 7.84 8.27
N LYS A 82 1.47 6.73 7.50
CA LYS A 82 2.62 6.16 6.79
C LYS A 82 2.64 6.65 5.34
N ILE A 83 1.62 6.27 4.57
CA ILE A 83 1.50 6.61 3.14
C ILE A 83 0.20 7.37 2.87
N GLN A 84 -0.85 7.02 3.62
CA GLN A 84 -2.12 7.72 3.55
C GLN A 84 -2.08 8.97 4.43
N SER A 85 -2.48 10.12 3.87
CA SER A 85 -2.70 11.34 4.66
C SER A 85 -3.82 11.12 5.67
N LEU A 86 -3.61 11.58 6.91
CA LEU A 86 -4.68 11.62 7.89
C LEU A 86 -5.75 12.63 7.45
N GLY A 87 -7.02 12.32 7.73
CA GLY A 87 -8.15 13.21 7.42
C GLY A 87 -8.72 13.11 6.01
N MET A 88 -8.41 12.05 5.24
CA MET A 88 -9.08 11.79 3.97
C MET A 88 -10.57 11.55 4.18
N ASN A 89 -11.41 12.11 3.31
CA ASN A 89 -12.81 11.72 3.23
C ASN A 89 -12.97 10.30 2.66
N LEU A 90 -14.20 9.79 2.64
CA LEU A 90 -14.48 8.42 2.20
C LEU A 90 -14.03 8.19 0.75
N GLU A 91 -14.40 9.09 -0.16
CA GLU A 91 -14.13 8.97 -1.59
C GLU A 91 -12.64 9.11 -1.92
N GLU A 92 -11.91 9.95 -1.17
CA GLU A 92 -10.45 10.05 -1.23
C GLU A 92 -9.78 8.78 -0.75
N ALA A 93 -10.24 8.18 0.36
CA ALA A 93 -9.71 6.92 0.86
C ALA A 93 -9.96 5.78 -0.14
N LEU A 94 -11.13 5.74 -0.77
CA LEU A 94 -11.46 4.76 -1.81
C LEU A 94 -10.60 4.95 -3.08
N ALA A 95 -10.41 6.20 -3.52
CA ALA A 95 -9.55 6.51 -4.65
C ALA A 95 -8.07 6.20 -4.36
N PHE A 96 -7.63 6.42 -3.12
CA PHE A 96 -6.28 6.05 -2.68
C PHE A 96 -6.10 4.52 -2.68
N TRP A 97 -7.10 3.75 -2.24
CA TRP A 97 -7.06 2.30 -2.30
C TRP A 97 -6.99 1.77 -3.75
N ASP A 98 -7.76 2.33 -4.68
CA ASP A 98 -7.66 1.99 -6.12
C ASP A 98 -6.28 2.34 -6.70
N THR A 99 -5.74 3.49 -6.28
CA THR A 99 -4.39 3.93 -6.66
C THR A 99 -3.32 2.95 -6.19
N LEU A 100 -3.43 2.47 -4.95
CA LEU A 100 -2.49 1.50 -4.38
C LEU A 100 -2.59 0.14 -5.07
N GLN A 101 -3.81 -0.35 -5.34
CA GLN A 101 -4.02 -1.57 -6.12
C GLN A 101 -3.41 -1.46 -7.52
N ARG A 102 -3.65 -0.35 -8.23
CA ARG A 102 -3.07 -0.10 -9.56
C ARG A 102 -1.54 0.01 -9.50
N TYR A 103 -0.98 0.55 -8.43
CA TYR A 103 0.47 0.58 -8.21
C TYR A 103 1.05 -0.83 -8.01
N MET A 104 0.34 -1.75 -7.36
CA MET A 104 0.80 -3.14 -7.18
C MET A 104 0.55 -4.02 -8.40
N ASP A 105 -0.41 -3.67 -9.25
CA ASP A 105 -0.74 -4.41 -10.48
C ASP A 105 0.19 -4.04 -11.65
N MET A 106 1.06 -4.97 -12.04
CA MET A 106 2.00 -4.81 -13.16
C MET A 106 1.34 -4.85 -14.54
N THR A 107 0.10 -5.35 -14.63
CA THR A 107 -0.64 -5.41 -15.90
C THR A 107 -1.19 -4.04 -16.32
N GLN A 108 -1.33 -3.13 -15.36
CA GLN A 108 -1.79 -1.76 -15.58
C GLN A 108 -0.62 -0.76 -15.50
N PRO A 109 -0.70 0.38 -16.20
CA PRO A 109 0.28 1.45 -16.05
C PRO A 109 0.24 2.03 -14.63
N LEU A 110 1.37 2.60 -14.19
CA LEU A 110 1.47 3.28 -12.91
C LEU A 110 0.39 4.37 -12.78
N PRO A 111 -0.18 4.55 -11.58
CA PRO A 111 -1.17 5.59 -11.37
C PRO A 111 -0.58 6.98 -11.58
N GLU A 112 -1.46 7.93 -11.92
CA GLU A 112 -1.09 9.33 -12.16
C GLU A 112 -0.84 10.07 -10.85
N LEU A 113 0.40 9.99 -10.34
CA LEU A 113 0.85 10.71 -9.16
C LEU A 113 2.12 11.52 -9.47
N PRO A 114 2.26 12.75 -8.94
CA PRO A 114 3.48 13.55 -9.11
C PRO A 114 4.75 12.82 -8.67
N ILE A 115 4.70 12.07 -7.56
CA ILE A 115 5.84 11.33 -7.01
C ILE A 115 6.32 10.20 -7.93
N LEU A 116 5.43 9.63 -8.75
CA LEU A 116 5.75 8.54 -9.66
C LEU A 116 6.28 9.02 -11.01
N GLU A 117 6.11 10.31 -11.36
CA GLU A 117 6.50 10.85 -12.67
C GLU A 117 7.93 10.51 -13.06
N GLN A 118 8.86 10.67 -12.12
CA GLN A 118 10.28 10.40 -12.35
C GLN A 118 10.60 8.93 -12.64
N PHE A 119 9.72 8.00 -12.26
CA PHE A 119 9.94 6.56 -12.41
C PHE A 119 9.16 5.94 -13.58
N ARG A 120 8.24 6.69 -14.22
CA ARG A 120 7.35 6.12 -15.25
C ARG A 120 8.06 5.49 -16.43
N HIS A 121 9.22 6.03 -16.81
CA HIS A 121 10.04 5.50 -17.90
C HIS A 121 10.75 4.19 -17.56
N LEU A 122 10.86 3.84 -16.27
CA LEU A 122 11.48 2.59 -15.80
C LEU A 122 10.50 1.41 -15.84
N ASP A 123 9.19 1.67 -15.81
CA ASP A 123 8.16 0.63 -15.87
C ASP A 123 7.74 0.38 -17.34
N PRO A 124 7.95 -0.85 -17.88
CA PRO A 124 7.73 -1.12 -19.30
C PRO A 124 6.26 -0.98 -19.72
N THR A 125 5.32 -1.41 -18.87
CA THR A 125 3.87 -1.27 -19.08
C THR A 125 3.48 0.20 -19.18
N THR A 126 3.97 1.02 -18.25
CA THR A 126 3.74 2.46 -18.22
C THR A 126 4.39 3.17 -19.40
N ALA A 127 5.65 2.84 -19.73
CA ALA A 127 6.35 3.45 -20.86
C ALA A 127 5.68 3.13 -22.21
N ALA A 128 5.10 1.93 -22.38
CA ALA A 128 4.32 1.58 -23.56
C ALA A 128 2.99 2.38 -23.61
N HIS A 129 2.30 2.47 -22.47
CA HIS A 129 1.07 3.25 -22.35
C HIS A 129 1.29 4.75 -22.63
N ASP A 130 2.34 5.34 -22.08
CA ASP A 130 2.65 6.77 -22.22
C ASP A 130 3.04 7.11 -23.67
N ARG A 131 3.78 6.22 -24.35
CA ARG A 131 4.06 6.34 -25.80
C ARG A 131 2.78 6.32 -26.64
N ARG A 132 1.85 5.41 -26.33
CA ARG A 132 0.57 5.29 -27.06
C ARG A 132 -0.34 6.50 -26.84
N SER A 133 -0.41 7.00 -25.61
CA SER A 133 -1.24 8.14 -25.22
C SER A 133 -0.61 9.50 -25.51
N LYS A 134 0.66 9.53 -25.95
CA LYS A 134 1.45 10.75 -26.16
C LYS A 134 1.45 11.67 -24.92
N ARG A 135 1.54 11.06 -23.74
CA ARG A 135 1.57 11.77 -22.46
C ARG A 135 2.87 12.57 -22.33
N ASP A 136 2.77 13.82 -21.90
CA ASP A 136 3.94 14.65 -21.59
C ASP A 136 4.74 14.07 -20.41
N PRO A 137 6.04 13.73 -20.59
CA PRO A 137 6.91 13.21 -19.53
C PRO A 137 7.08 14.14 -18.33
N ARG A 138 6.89 15.46 -18.51
CA ARG A 138 7.06 16.48 -17.47
C ARG A 138 5.74 17.10 -17.02
N ARG A 139 4.61 16.45 -17.33
CA ARG A 139 3.26 16.96 -17.03
C ARG A 139 3.12 17.52 -15.62
N TRP A 140 3.56 16.79 -14.59
CA TRP A 140 3.42 17.23 -13.20
C TRP A 140 4.46 18.26 -12.81
N ARG A 141 5.72 18.11 -13.28
CA ARG A 141 6.78 19.09 -13.06
C ARG A 141 6.47 20.46 -13.64
N ASP A 142 5.89 20.50 -14.84
CA ASP A 142 5.62 21.74 -15.56
C ASP A 142 4.22 22.30 -15.22
N MET A 143 3.40 21.57 -14.46
CA MET A 143 2.11 22.05 -13.96
C MET A 143 2.31 23.05 -12.81
N PRO A 144 1.90 24.32 -12.96
CA PRO A 144 2.05 25.29 -11.88
C PRO A 144 1.10 24.97 -10.73
N TYR A 145 1.63 24.99 -9.50
CA TYR A 145 0.87 24.67 -8.28
C TYR A 145 -0.45 25.44 -8.18
N ARG A 146 -0.46 26.75 -8.51
CA ARG A 146 -1.69 27.57 -8.47
C ARG A 146 -2.77 27.05 -9.43
N ALA A 147 -2.39 26.55 -10.61
CA ALA A 147 -3.37 25.98 -11.54
C ALA A 147 -3.92 24.64 -11.04
N TRP A 148 -3.08 23.82 -10.41
CA TRP A 148 -3.51 22.59 -9.75
C TRP A 148 -4.48 22.88 -8.61
N GLU A 149 -4.13 23.82 -7.73
CA GLU A 149 -4.94 24.20 -6.56
C GLU A 149 -6.31 24.77 -6.95
N GLN A 150 -6.36 25.66 -7.95
CA GLN A 150 -7.59 26.33 -8.35
C GLN A 150 -8.55 25.45 -9.16
N ARG A 151 -8.04 24.55 -10.00
CA ARG A 151 -8.86 23.76 -10.94
C ARG A 151 -8.70 22.26 -10.74
N GLY A 152 -7.46 21.77 -10.77
CA GLY A 152 -7.18 20.33 -10.74
C GLY A 152 -7.66 19.63 -9.47
N ARG A 153 -7.48 20.26 -8.30
CA ARG A 153 -7.95 19.71 -7.02
C ARG A 153 -9.48 19.58 -6.98
N ALA A 154 -10.20 20.64 -7.36
CA ALA A 154 -11.67 20.66 -7.34
C ALA A 154 -12.25 19.65 -8.34
N GLU A 155 -11.68 19.56 -9.55
CA GLU A 155 -12.09 18.60 -10.57
C GLU A 155 -11.83 17.15 -10.13
N MET A 156 -10.65 16.87 -9.55
CA MET A 156 -10.31 15.56 -9.00
C MET A 156 -11.28 15.16 -7.88
N MET A 157 -11.55 16.07 -6.95
CA MET A 157 -12.51 15.84 -5.86
C MET A 157 -13.92 15.55 -6.39
N LYS A 158 -14.37 16.33 -7.37
CA LYS A 158 -15.66 16.10 -8.03
C LYS A 158 -15.71 14.74 -8.70
N ARG A 159 -14.68 14.37 -9.46
CA ARG A 159 -14.59 13.06 -10.13
C ARG A 159 -14.62 11.91 -9.12
N ASN A 160 -13.90 12.04 -7.99
CA ASN A 160 -13.91 11.03 -6.94
C ASN A 160 -15.31 10.93 -6.32
N ARG A 161 -16.00 12.05 -6.07
CA ARG A 161 -17.38 12.03 -5.55
C ARG A 161 -18.38 11.38 -6.51
N ASP A 162 -18.27 11.72 -7.79
CA ASP A 162 -19.22 11.28 -8.83
C ASP A 162 -18.95 9.83 -9.27
N TYR A 163 -17.79 9.26 -8.91
CA TYR A 163 -17.47 7.87 -9.22
C TYR A 163 -18.32 6.93 -8.37
N ALA A 164 -18.95 5.96 -9.02
CA ALA A 164 -19.76 4.95 -8.36
C ALA A 164 -18.85 3.88 -7.72
N TRP A 165 -18.33 4.19 -6.53
CA TRP A 165 -17.53 3.28 -5.72
C TRP A 165 -18.32 2.06 -5.25
N GLN A 166 -17.59 0.97 -4.94
CA GLN A 166 -18.14 -0.22 -4.27
C GLN A 166 -19.38 -0.85 -4.94
N LYS A 167 -19.40 -0.92 -6.27
CA LYS A 167 -20.50 -1.61 -7.02
C LYS A 167 -20.57 -3.11 -6.75
N GLN A 168 -19.44 -3.73 -6.43
CA GLN A 168 -19.33 -5.15 -6.14
C GLN A 168 -19.36 -5.34 -4.62
N PRO A 169 -19.96 -6.45 -4.13
CA PRO A 169 -19.92 -6.76 -2.70
C PRO A 169 -18.46 -6.89 -2.22
N CYS A 170 -18.19 -6.40 -1.01
CA CYS A 170 -16.91 -6.63 -0.35
C CYS A 170 -16.86 -8.09 0.10
N ILE A 171 -16.22 -8.95 -0.70
CA ILE A 171 -16.07 -10.37 -0.39
C ILE A 171 -14.76 -10.54 0.37
N LEU A 172 -14.84 -10.63 1.69
CA LEU A 172 -13.73 -11.11 2.51
C LEU A 172 -13.65 -12.63 2.34
N GLN A 173 -12.57 -13.11 1.74
CA GLN A 173 -12.33 -14.53 1.54
C GLN A 173 -11.34 -15.01 2.60
N SER A 174 -11.76 -15.99 3.41
CA SER A 174 -10.88 -16.59 4.43
C SER A 174 -9.68 -17.32 3.82
N LYS A 175 -9.76 -17.75 2.55
CA LYS A 175 -8.70 -18.39 1.77
C LYS A 175 -8.73 -17.90 0.34
N ILE A 176 -7.56 -17.82 -0.30
CA ILE A 176 -7.45 -17.51 -1.73
C ILE A 176 -8.03 -18.63 -2.59
N ASP A 177 -7.72 -19.87 -2.23
CA ASP A 177 -8.35 -21.06 -2.79
C ASP A 177 -9.01 -21.86 -1.66
N PRO A 178 -10.35 -21.96 -1.63
CA PRO A 178 -11.07 -22.73 -0.62
C PRO A 178 -10.65 -24.20 -0.55
N SER A 179 -10.18 -24.77 -1.67
CA SER A 179 -9.81 -26.18 -1.80
C SER A 179 -8.42 -26.50 -1.25
N LEU A 180 -7.55 -25.49 -1.12
CA LEU A 180 -6.18 -25.68 -0.65
C LEU A 180 -6.07 -25.52 0.88
N SER A 181 -5.20 -26.32 1.50
CA SER A 181 -4.69 -26.03 2.84
C SER A 181 -3.69 -24.87 2.78
N ILE A 182 -3.57 -24.12 3.87
CA ILE A 182 -2.64 -22.99 3.97
C ILE A 182 -1.19 -23.48 3.76
N GLU A 183 -0.85 -24.65 4.33
CA GLU A 183 0.44 -25.32 4.10
C GLU A 183 0.70 -25.59 2.62
N THR A 184 -0.25 -26.23 1.92
CA THR A 184 -0.10 -26.57 0.49
C THR A 184 0.08 -25.32 -0.35
N TYR A 185 -0.66 -24.26 -0.03
CA TYR A 185 -0.54 -22.96 -0.69
C TYR A 185 0.86 -22.36 -0.54
N TYR A 186 1.41 -22.26 0.67
CA TYR A 186 2.74 -21.69 0.87
C TYR A 186 3.85 -22.56 0.26
N ARG A 187 3.73 -23.90 0.29
CA ARG A 187 4.66 -24.77 -0.44
C ARG A 187 4.64 -24.52 -1.96
N GLN A 188 3.47 -24.26 -2.53
CA GLN A 188 3.37 -23.85 -3.94
C GLN A 188 3.99 -22.47 -4.19
N GLN A 189 3.97 -21.55 -3.24
CA GLN A 189 4.66 -20.27 -3.37
C GLN A 189 6.18 -20.40 -3.27
N GLU A 190 6.67 -21.23 -2.34
CA GLU A 190 8.09 -21.52 -2.16
C GLU A 190 8.68 -22.15 -3.43
N THR A 191 7.96 -23.08 -4.07
CA THR A 191 8.37 -23.67 -5.36
C THR A 191 8.37 -22.66 -6.51
N LYS A 192 7.54 -21.61 -6.45
CA LYS A 192 7.58 -20.46 -7.37
C LYS A 192 8.71 -19.47 -7.05
N GLY A 193 9.48 -19.70 -5.99
CA GLY A 193 10.57 -18.82 -5.54
C GLY A 193 10.10 -17.57 -4.80
N ILE A 194 8.83 -17.50 -4.38
CA ILE A 194 8.32 -16.38 -3.57
C ILE A 194 8.82 -16.55 -2.13
N GLN A 195 9.58 -15.57 -1.64
CA GLN A 195 10.10 -15.57 -0.27
C GLN A 195 9.13 -14.83 0.66
N ALA A 196 8.09 -15.53 1.09
CA ALA A 196 7.18 -15.05 2.13
C ALA A 196 7.76 -15.34 3.54
N THR A 197 7.32 -14.55 4.52
CA THR A 197 7.68 -14.76 5.94
C THR A 197 6.93 -15.93 6.56
N PRO A 198 5.61 -16.07 6.37
CA PRO A 198 4.94 -17.34 6.64
C PRO A 198 5.48 -18.40 5.68
N LYS A 199 5.87 -19.55 6.22
CA LYS A 199 6.32 -20.71 5.46
C LYS A 199 5.31 -21.82 5.53
N GLY A 200 5.39 -22.78 4.60
CA GLY A 200 4.56 -23.98 4.66
C GLY A 200 4.65 -24.70 6.00
N ASP A 201 5.88 -24.76 6.56
CA ASP A 201 6.16 -25.43 7.83
C ASP A 201 5.47 -24.79 9.04
N ASP A 202 5.16 -23.50 8.98
CA ASP A 202 4.46 -22.78 10.07
C ASP A 202 2.99 -23.25 10.21
N TYR A 203 2.46 -23.94 9.19
CA TYR A 203 1.08 -24.41 9.12
C TYR A 203 0.96 -25.93 9.06
N VAL A 204 2.06 -26.68 9.26
CA VAL A 204 2.04 -28.14 9.37
C VAL A 204 1.17 -28.50 10.56
N ALA A 205 0.10 -29.24 10.29
CA ALA A 205 -1.00 -29.51 11.21
C ALA A 205 -0.54 -29.66 12.68
N THR A 206 -0.93 -28.69 13.52
CA THR A 206 -1.18 -28.98 14.93
C THR A 206 -2.29 -30.03 14.93
N LYS A 207 -1.91 -31.31 14.98
CA LYS A 207 -2.84 -32.38 15.33
C LYS A 207 -3.35 -32.06 16.74
N GLN A 208 -4.54 -31.46 16.82
CA GLN A 208 -5.43 -31.65 17.96
C GLN A 208 -6.27 -32.89 17.68
#